data_AF-A0A934U467-F1
#
_entry.id   AF-A0A934U467-F1
#
_cell.length_a   1.000
_cell.length_b   1.000
_cell.length_c   1.000
_cell.angle_alpha   90.00
_cell.angle_beta   90.00
_cell.angle_gamma   90.00
#
_symmetry.space_group_name_H-M   'P 1'
#
loop_
_entity.id
_entity.type
_entity.pdbx_description
1 polymer ?
#
loop_
_entity_poly.entity_id
_entity_poly.type
_entity_poly.pdbx_seq_one_letter_code
_entity_poly.pdbx_strand_id
1 'polypeptide(L)'
;MGMSKALGDDLMAWTDTFQKFFIEELDGFSARPLWRSGLNQFEWYDEGYRIVHKMRLEFPDVHVKPEFAQYVFSVNERRENMGLAPIRLPHESKAGHISIADVVHGQPEIPQNRWREDK
;
A
#
# COMPACT_ATOMS: atom_id res chain seq x y z
N MET A 1 14.25 -27.62 14.77
CA MET A 1 13.11 -27.31 13.89
C MET A 1 13.57 -27.52 12.47
N GLY A 2 12.84 -28.34 11.69
CA GLY A 2 13.27 -28.87 10.40
C GLY A 2 12.91 -27.95 9.24
N MET A 3 13.57 -26.79 9.16
CA MET A 3 13.62 -26.00 7.92
C MET A 3 14.98 -26.23 7.27
N SER A 4 14.99 -26.39 5.95
CA SER A 4 16.19 -26.52 5.17
C SER A 4 17.06 -25.28 5.35
N LYS A 5 18.39 -25.49 5.44
CA LYS A 5 19.34 -24.38 5.61
C LYS A 5 19.18 -23.33 4.51
N ALA A 6 18.97 -23.76 3.27
CA ALA A 6 18.79 -22.86 2.13
C ALA A 6 17.54 -21.98 2.28
N LEU A 7 16.40 -22.54 2.73
CA LEU A 7 15.20 -21.76 2.96
C LEU A 7 15.35 -20.81 4.14
N GLY A 8 16.04 -21.25 5.20
CA GLY A 8 16.39 -20.40 6.33
C GLY A 8 17.26 -19.22 5.92
N ASP A 9 18.30 -19.46 5.12
CA ASP A 9 19.19 -18.43 4.60
C ASP A 9 18.43 -17.42 3.72
N ASP A 10 17.57 -17.90 2.81
CA ASP A 10 16.71 -17.05 1.96
C ASP A 10 15.78 -16.15 2.81
N LEU A 11 15.12 -16.72 3.82
CA LEU A 11 14.21 -15.99 4.71
C LEU A 11 14.96 -14.92 5.52
N MET A 12 16.16 -15.25 6.01
CA MET A 12 16.99 -14.31 6.75
C MET A 12 17.47 -13.16 5.85
N ALA A 13 17.90 -13.42 4.62
CA ALA A 13 18.32 -12.39 3.67
C ALA A 13 17.15 -11.47 3.27
N TRP A 14 15.97 -12.04 3.06
CA TRP A 14 14.75 -11.28 2.75
C TRP A 14 14.33 -10.37 3.92
N THR A 15 14.43 -10.87 5.16
CA THR A 15 14.15 -10.10 6.38
C THR A 15 15.19 -9.01 6.64
N ASP A 16 16.47 -9.29 6.40
CA ASP A 16 17.56 -8.31 6.52
C ASP A 16 17.40 -7.15 5.51
N THR A 17 16.93 -7.45 4.29
CA THR A 17 16.57 -6.42 3.31
C THR A 17 15.47 -5.51 3.83
N PHE A 18 14.40 -6.07 4.41
CA PHE A 18 13.33 -5.29 5.01
C PHE A 18 13.87 -4.37 6.13
N GLN A 19 14.67 -4.91 7.06
CA GLN A 19 15.22 -4.15 8.19
C GLN A 19 16.13 -2.99 7.76
N LYS A 20 16.86 -3.14 6.65
CA LYS A 20 17.77 -2.11 6.15
C LYS A 20 17.06 -1.00 5.39
N PHE A 21 16.04 -1.35 4.60
CA PHE A 21 15.47 -0.45 3.60
C PHE A 21 14.07 0.06 3.93
N PHE A 22 13.28 -0.64 4.73
CA PHE A 22 11.96 -0.13 5.14
C PHE A 22 12.13 1.09 6.05
N ILE A 23 11.32 2.13 5.83
CA ILE A 23 11.35 3.36 6.63
C ILE A 23 10.13 3.39 7.55
N GLU A 24 8.93 3.54 6.99
CA GLU A 24 7.71 3.66 7.77
C GLU A 24 6.46 3.38 6.93
N GLU A 25 5.37 3.04 7.62
CA GLU A 25 4.03 3.08 7.06
C GLU A 25 3.52 4.53 7.06
N LEU A 26 2.79 4.92 6.03
CA LEU A 26 2.18 6.25 5.94
C LEU A 26 0.71 6.21 6.33
N ASP A 27 0.26 7.26 7.00
CA ASP A 27 -1.15 7.46 7.30
C ASP A 27 -1.96 7.71 6.01
N GLY A 28 -3.16 7.14 5.96
CA GLY A 28 -4.12 7.31 4.87
C GLY A 28 -4.32 6.06 4.02
N PHE A 29 -5.48 5.96 3.37
CA PHE A 29 -5.87 4.74 2.66
C PHE A 29 -5.19 4.57 1.30
N SER A 30 -4.70 5.66 0.72
CA SER A 30 -4.11 5.68 -0.63
C SER A 30 -2.59 5.88 -0.62
N ALA A 31 -1.99 6.13 0.54
CA ALA A 31 -0.55 6.30 0.67
C ALA A 31 0.13 4.92 0.69
N ARG A 32 1.21 4.77 -0.09
CA ARG A 32 2.08 3.59 -0.03
C ARG A 32 3.15 3.79 1.06
N PRO A 33 3.60 2.72 1.74
CA PRO A 33 4.71 2.80 2.69
C PRO A 33 6.01 3.30 2.04
N LEU A 34 6.89 3.87 2.87
CA LEU A 34 8.17 4.40 2.44
C LEU A 34 9.30 3.40 2.58
N TRP A 35 10.13 3.34 1.54
CA TRP A 35 11.37 2.58 1.48
C TRP A 35 12.52 3.52 1.13
N ARG A 36 13.72 3.20 1.62
CA ARG A 36 14.96 3.85 1.20
C ARG A 36 15.16 3.66 -0.30
N SER A 37 15.70 4.70 -0.94
CA SER A 37 16.07 4.64 -2.35
C SER A 37 17.11 3.53 -2.61
N GLY A 38 17.08 2.98 -3.82
CA GLY A 38 18.01 1.92 -4.25
C GLY A 38 17.50 0.49 -4.04
N LEU A 39 16.32 0.31 -3.44
CA LEU A 39 15.60 -0.97 -3.44
C LEU A 39 14.29 -0.83 -4.23
N ASN A 40 13.97 -1.85 -5.02
CA ASN A 40 12.65 -2.01 -5.60
C ASN A 40 11.76 -2.81 -4.63
N GLN A 41 10.80 -2.15 -3.98
CA GLN A 41 9.93 -2.82 -3.01
C GLN A 41 9.03 -3.91 -3.64
N PHE A 42 8.77 -3.84 -4.94
CA PHE A 42 7.98 -4.86 -5.65
C PHE A 42 8.78 -6.13 -5.87
N GLU A 43 10.07 -6.03 -6.17
CA GLU A 43 10.96 -7.21 -6.23
C GLU A 43 11.07 -7.89 -4.87
N TRP A 44 11.16 -7.11 -3.78
CA TRP A 44 11.12 -7.66 -2.41
C TRP A 44 9.79 -8.38 -2.11
N TYR A 45 8.67 -7.83 -2.59
CA TYR A 45 7.35 -8.45 -2.44
C TYR A 45 7.26 -9.79 -3.17
N ASP A 46 7.68 -9.83 -4.44
CA ASP A 46 7.66 -11.05 -5.25
C ASP A 46 8.56 -12.13 -4.66
N GLU A 47 9.74 -11.73 -4.16
CA GLU A 47 10.65 -12.63 -3.45
C GLU A 47 10.03 -13.22 -2.18
N GLY A 48 9.26 -12.42 -1.43
CA GLY A 48 8.49 -12.90 -0.28
C GLY A 48 7.50 -14.01 -0.66
N TYR A 49 6.81 -13.88 -1.80
CA TYR A 49 5.93 -14.93 -2.31
C TYR A 49 6.68 -16.18 -2.74
N ARG A 50 7.86 -16.03 -3.35
CA ARG A 50 8.73 -17.17 -3.69
C ARG A 50 9.11 -17.96 -2.43
N ILE A 51 9.48 -17.26 -1.35
CA ILE A 51 9.81 -17.88 -0.06
C ILE A 51 8.59 -18.57 0.55
N VAL A 52 7.43 -17.90 0.59
CA VAL A 52 6.18 -18.50 1.09
C VAL A 52 5.81 -19.77 0.30
N HIS A 53 5.99 -19.77 -1.01
CA HIS A 53 5.77 -20.96 -1.82
C HIS A 53 6.69 -22.12 -1.40
N LYS A 54 7.98 -21.86 -1.20
CA LYS A 54 8.92 -22.87 -0.69
C LYS A 54 8.53 -23.39 0.70
N MET A 55 8.12 -22.50 1.60
CA MET A 55 7.65 -22.90 2.94
C MET A 55 6.44 -23.83 2.86
N ARG A 56 5.48 -23.58 1.97
CA ARG A 56 4.31 -24.46 1.76
C ARG A 56 4.70 -25.84 1.21
N LEU A 57 5.75 -25.91 0.39
CA LEU A 57 6.26 -27.19 -0.12
C LEU A 57 6.97 -28.00 0.98
N GLU A 58 7.75 -27.33 1.84
CA GLU A 58 8.49 -28.00 2.92
C GLU A 58 7.59 -28.37 4.11
N PHE A 59 6.52 -27.61 4.34
CA PHE A 59 5.55 -27.81 5.42
C PHE A 59 4.13 -27.96 4.87
N PRO A 60 3.79 -29.07 4.18
CA PRO A 60 2.50 -29.23 3.52
C PRO A 60 1.31 -29.25 4.50
N ASP A 61 1.54 -29.66 5.74
CA ASP A 61 0.52 -29.70 6.79
C ASP A 61 0.36 -28.36 7.54
N VAL A 62 1.15 -27.34 7.16
CA VAL A 62 1.13 -26.02 7.79
C VAL A 62 0.51 -25.00 6.86
N HIS A 63 -0.48 -24.27 7.36
CA HIS A 63 -1.04 -23.13 6.64
C HIS A 63 -0.09 -21.92 6.72
N VAL A 64 0.68 -21.68 5.66
CA VAL A 64 1.55 -20.50 5.55
C VAL A 64 0.81 -19.36 4.87
N LYS A 65 0.62 -18.24 5.58
CA LYS A 65 -0.08 -17.04 5.10
C LYS A 65 0.90 -15.87 4.91
N PRO A 66 0.95 -15.25 3.72
CA PRO A 66 1.74 -14.03 3.50
C PRO A 66 1.03 -12.82 4.14
N GLU A 67 1.73 -12.10 5.02
CA GLU A 67 1.22 -10.89 5.68
C GLU A 67 2.11 -9.65 5.45
N PHE A 68 2.83 -9.61 4.34
CA PHE A 68 3.78 -8.53 4.05
C PHE A 68 3.31 -7.53 2.96
N ALA A 69 2.13 -7.74 2.35
CA ALA A 69 1.61 -6.85 1.31
C ALA A 69 1.42 -5.40 1.80
N GLN A 70 1.14 -5.23 3.09
CA GLN A 70 0.97 -3.92 3.71
C GLN A 70 2.24 -3.07 3.72
N TYR A 71 3.41 -3.67 3.52
CA TYR A 71 4.68 -2.95 3.44
C TYR A 71 4.98 -2.43 2.04
N VAL A 72 4.16 -2.72 1.03
CA VAL A 72 4.40 -2.33 -0.36
C VAL A 72 3.23 -1.56 -0.96
N PHE A 73 2.01 -2.00 -0.65
CA PHE A 73 0.78 -1.45 -1.21
C PHE A 73 0.02 -0.63 -0.17
N SER A 74 -0.63 0.43 -0.64
CA SER A 74 -1.60 1.17 0.16
C SER A 74 -2.79 0.28 0.55
N VAL A 75 -3.60 0.75 1.49
CA VAL A 75 -4.83 0.05 1.89
C VAL A 75 -5.77 -0.12 0.69
N ASN A 76 -5.95 0.91 -0.12
CA ASN A 76 -6.86 0.91 -1.26
C ASN A 76 -6.39 0.00 -2.37
N GLU A 77 -5.09 -0.06 -2.67
CA GLU A 77 -4.56 -1.02 -3.64
C GLU A 77 -4.78 -2.48 -3.19
N ARG A 78 -4.57 -2.77 -1.90
CA ARG A 78 -4.86 -4.11 -1.36
C ARG A 78 -6.34 -4.46 -1.46
N ARG A 79 -7.23 -3.49 -1.26
CA ARG A 79 -8.68 -3.68 -1.41
C ARG A 79 -9.08 -3.91 -2.85
N GLU A 80 -8.56 -3.11 -3.77
CA GLU A 80 -8.82 -3.27 -5.21
C GLU A 80 -8.34 -4.64 -5.71
N ASN A 81 -7.18 -5.11 -5.25
CA ASN A 81 -6.68 -6.47 -5.54
C ASN A 81 -7.58 -7.59 -5.00
N MET A 82 -8.41 -7.30 -3.99
CA MET A 82 -9.42 -8.21 -3.45
C MET A 82 -10.81 -8.01 -4.08
N GLY A 83 -10.95 -7.12 -5.08
CA GLY A 83 -12.24 -6.76 -5.67
C GLY A 83 -13.13 -5.91 -4.76
N LEU A 84 -12.55 -5.27 -3.74
CA LEU A 84 -13.26 -4.42 -2.79
C LEU A 84 -13.14 -2.94 -3.18
N ALA A 85 -14.21 -2.18 -2.96
CA ALA A 85 -14.19 -0.73 -3.19
C ALA A 85 -13.21 -0.01 -2.26
N PRO A 86 -12.51 1.05 -2.71
CA PRO A 86 -11.57 1.81 -1.90
C PRO A 86 -12.27 2.51 -0.72
N ILE A 87 -11.55 2.63 0.40
CA ILE A 87 -11.96 3.42 1.58
C ILE A 87 -11.55 4.86 1.35
N ARG A 88 -12.39 5.77 1.84
CA ARG A 88 -12.17 7.22 1.80
C ARG A 88 -12.50 7.81 3.15
N LEU A 89 -11.85 8.92 3.47
CA LEU A 89 -12.26 9.70 4.63
C LEU A 89 -13.60 10.39 4.33
N PRO A 90 -14.44 10.62 5.37
CA PRO A 90 -15.60 11.50 5.23
C PRO A 90 -15.14 12.84 4.65
N HIS A 91 -15.85 13.34 3.63
CA HIS A 91 -15.58 14.61 2.91
C HIS A 91 -14.39 14.63 1.94
N GLU A 92 -13.77 13.48 1.63
CA GLU A 92 -12.73 13.44 0.59
C GLU A 92 -13.35 13.66 -0.81
N SER A 93 -13.05 14.82 -1.41
CA SER A 93 -13.60 15.25 -2.70
C SER A 93 -13.19 14.29 -3.82
N LYS A 94 -14.17 13.88 -4.64
CA LYS A 94 -13.93 13.18 -5.90
C LYS A 94 -14.23 14.17 -7.02
N ALA A 95 -13.35 14.28 -8.01
CA ALA A 95 -13.70 14.98 -9.24
C ALA A 95 -15.02 14.40 -9.79
N GLY A 96 -16.07 15.23 -9.88
CA GLY A 96 -17.40 14.84 -10.34
C GLY A 96 -18.35 14.25 -9.28
N HIS A 97 -18.03 14.31 -7.99
CA HIS A 97 -18.97 13.94 -6.91
C HIS A 97 -19.34 15.16 -6.08
N ILE A 98 -20.64 15.40 -5.94
CA ILE A 98 -21.18 16.45 -5.06
C ILE A 98 -21.52 15.78 -3.72
N SER A 99 -20.94 16.24 -2.62
CA SER A 99 -21.40 15.79 -1.30
C SER A 99 -22.77 16.39 -1.01
N ILE A 100 -23.70 15.62 -0.46
CA ILE A 100 -24.98 16.17 0.02
C ILE A 100 -24.73 17.27 1.06
N ALA A 101 -23.64 17.20 1.84
CA ALA A 101 -23.25 18.27 2.75
C ALA A 101 -22.94 19.60 2.01
N ASP A 102 -22.36 19.53 0.80
CA ASP A 102 -22.10 20.72 -0.04
C ASP A 102 -23.40 21.29 -0.62
N VAL A 103 -24.42 20.46 -0.81
CA VAL A 103 -25.77 20.87 -1.23
C VAL A 103 -26.54 21.53 -0.08
N VAL A 104 -26.38 21.01 1.15
CA VAL A 104 -27.12 21.47 2.33
C VAL A 104 -26.52 22.75 2.91
N HIS A 105 -25.21 22.96 2.81
CA HIS A 105 -24.55 24.13 3.39
C HIS A 105 -24.28 25.28 2.40
N GLY A 106 -24.59 25.10 1.12
CA GLY A 106 -24.26 26.07 0.08
C GLY A 106 -22.75 26.15 -0.11
N GLN A 107 -22.27 26.09 -1.36
CA GLN A 107 -20.86 26.33 -1.60
C GLN A 107 -20.52 27.76 -1.14
N PRO A 108 -19.48 27.98 -0.32
CA PRO A 108 -18.94 29.33 -0.19
C PRO A 108 -18.49 29.75 -1.59
N GLU A 109 -19.08 30.83 -2.10
CA GLU A 109 -18.75 31.40 -3.40
C GLU A 109 -17.24 31.64 -3.46
N ILE A 110 -16.56 30.93 -4.36
CA ILE A 110 -15.21 31.30 -4.75
C ILE A 110 -15.36 32.60 -5.53
N PRO A 111 -14.80 33.74 -5.08
CA PRO A 111 -14.93 34.99 -5.82
C PRO A 111 -14.13 34.86 -7.12
N GLN A 112 -14.81 34.59 -8.22
CA GLN A 112 -14.28 34.85 -9.55
C GLN A 112 -14.47 36.34 -9.84
N ASN A 113 -13.44 37.16 -9.57
CA ASN A 113 -12.99 38.21 -10.50
C ASN A 113 -11.86 39.10 -9.98
N ARG A 114 -11.17 39.67 -10.98
CA ARG A 114 -10.07 40.67 -11.00
C ARG A 114 -8.67 40.05 -11.01
N TRP A 115 -7.92 40.02 -12.10
CA TRP A 115 -7.77 41.04 -13.15
C TRP A 115 -7.40 40.43 -14.51
N ARG A 116 -8.19 40.76 -15.54
CA ARG A 116 -7.66 41.08 -16.88
C ARG A 116 -8.09 42.52 -17.14
N GLU A 117 -7.12 43.41 -17.26
CA GLU A 117 -7.20 44.53 -18.19
C GLU A 117 -5.89 44.53 -18.99
N ASP A 118 -6.03 44.29 -20.29
CA ASP A 118 -4.99 44.47 -21.29
C ASP A 118 -4.77 45.97 -21.53
N LYS A 119 -3.51 46.39 -21.59
CA LYS A 119 -2.95 47.22 -22.68
C LYS A 119 -1.42 47.30 -22.61
#